data_AF-A0A081CY80-F1
#
_entry.id   AF-A0A081CY80-F1
#
_cell.length_a   1.000
_cell.length_b   1.000
_cell.length_c   1.000
_cell.angle_alpha   90.00
_cell.angle_beta   90.00
_cell.angle_gamma   90.00
#
_symmetry.space_group_name_H-M   'P 1'
#
loop_
_entity.id
_entity.type
_entity.pdbx_description
1 polymer ?
#
loop_
_entity_poly.entity_id
_entity_poly.type
_entity_poly.pdbx_seq_one_letter_code
_entity_poly.pdbx_strand_id
1 'polypeptide(L)'
;MTSKIDTDLSLYRAWPHSRVYAPLITLETKSLPPETATGTIHGPDGLWGLLNEMTAEMREQFRFFRGLREGAGAALEGVADEAAGKVARADVKAANDAVSLIVRTLEKIDTLQRQLARDREAAAETAAGAQDYEEAVAFFQRRIDELVRQKVRARLVAAGVSPDEDAVQA
;
A
#
# COMPACT_ATOMS: atom_id res chain seq x y z
N MET A 1 -33.21 -19.91 8.42
CA MET A 1 -32.37 -19.12 7.50
C MET A 1 -31.00 -18.97 8.12
N THR A 2 -30.06 -19.87 7.80
CA THR A 2 -28.67 -19.78 8.26
C THR A 2 -27.92 -18.84 7.33
N SER A 3 -27.76 -17.58 7.73
CA SER A 3 -26.86 -16.66 7.05
C SER A 3 -25.45 -17.25 7.14
N LYS A 4 -24.95 -17.78 6.01
CA LYS A 4 -23.53 -18.11 5.88
C LYS A 4 -22.80 -16.78 5.92
N ILE A 5 -22.24 -16.44 7.07
CA ILE A 5 -21.19 -15.43 7.15
C ILE A 5 -20.04 -16.01 6.33
N ASP A 6 -19.95 -15.59 5.07
CA ASP A 6 -18.83 -15.87 4.19
C ASP A 6 -17.62 -15.22 4.84
N THR A 7 -16.92 -16.02 5.64
CA THR A 7 -15.80 -15.55 6.45
C THR A 7 -14.64 -15.46 5.50
N ASP A 8 -14.50 -14.31 4.85
CA ASP A 8 -13.44 -14.06 3.87
C ASP A 8 -12.08 -14.29 4.55
N LEU A 9 -11.46 -15.43 4.25
CA LEU A 9 -10.16 -15.81 4.79
C LEU A 9 -9.05 -14.83 4.35
N SER A 10 -9.30 -13.98 3.34
CA SER A 10 -8.40 -12.92 2.93
C SER A 10 -8.18 -11.84 4.00
N LEU A 11 -9.08 -11.75 5.00
CA LEU A 11 -8.94 -10.89 6.19
C LEU A 11 -7.92 -11.41 7.22
N TYR A 12 -7.47 -12.67 7.10
CA TYR A 12 -6.58 -13.31 8.08
C TYR A 12 -5.12 -13.42 7.62
N ARG A 13 -4.80 -13.00 6.39
CA ARG A 13 -3.44 -12.93 5.84
C ARG A 13 -2.85 -11.53 5.97
N ALA A 14 -1.55 -11.39 5.70
CA ALA A 14 -0.91 -10.07 5.59
C ALA A 14 -1.73 -9.17 4.65
N TRP A 15 -1.85 -7.88 5.00
CA TRP A 15 -2.64 -6.95 4.20
C TRP A 15 -2.04 -6.89 2.80
N PRO A 16 -2.79 -7.14 1.72
CA PRO A 16 -2.25 -7.22 0.37
C PRO A 16 -1.66 -5.88 -0.08
N HIS A 17 -0.62 -5.94 -0.91
CA HIS A 17 0.05 -4.75 -1.42
C HIS A 17 -0.84 -3.93 -2.39
N SER A 18 -1.87 -4.57 -2.95
CA SER A 18 -2.94 -4.00 -3.77
C SER A 18 -4.30 -4.11 -3.06
N ARG A 19 -5.22 -3.17 -3.34
CA ARG A 19 -6.57 -3.14 -2.74
C ARG A 19 -7.41 -4.34 -3.18
N VAL A 20 -8.05 -5.01 -2.22
CA VAL A 20 -8.97 -6.14 -2.50
C VAL A 20 -10.44 -5.73 -2.53
N TYR A 21 -10.81 -4.53 -2.06
CA TYR A 21 -12.21 -4.10 -1.92
C TYR A 21 -12.76 -3.23 -3.07
N ALA A 22 -12.03 -3.07 -4.17
CA ALA A 22 -12.62 -2.51 -5.38
C ALA A 22 -13.31 -3.63 -6.16
N PRO A 23 -14.57 -3.47 -6.64
CA PRO A 23 -15.11 -4.39 -7.63
C PRO A 23 -14.15 -4.40 -8.82
N LEU A 24 -13.75 -5.60 -9.22
CA LEU A 24 -12.81 -5.93 -10.29
C LEU A 24 -12.87 -4.91 -11.46
N ILE A 25 -12.05 -3.87 -11.41
CA ILE A 25 -11.59 -3.15 -12.59
C ILE A 25 -10.08 -3.32 -12.56
N THR A 26 -9.64 -4.49 -13.01
CA THR A 26 -8.25 -4.74 -13.35
C THR A 26 -7.92 -3.86 -14.56
N LEU A 27 -7.44 -2.64 -14.31
CA LEU A 27 -6.63 -1.94 -15.28
C LEU A 27 -5.30 -2.68 -15.33
N GLU A 28 -5.08 -3.48 -16.39
CA GLU A 28 -3.80 -4.12 -16.63
C GLU A 28 -2.73 -3.04 -16.87
N THR A 29 -2.07 -2.62 -15.80
CA THR A 29 -0.81 -1.90 -15.88
C THR A 29 0.30 -2.95 -15.85
N LYS A 30 1.08 -3.01 -16.93
CA LYS A 30 2.37 -3.71 -16.96
C LYS A 30 3.27 -3.08 -15.90
N SER A 31 3.27 -3.63 -14.69
CA SER A 31 4.19 -3.22 -13.65
C SER A 31 5.55 -3.88 -13.89
N LEU A 32 6.53 -3.08 -14.30
CA LEU A 32 7.96 -3.37 -14.15
C LEU A 32 8.23 -3.77 -12.68
N PRO A 33 9.13 -4.74 -12.38
CA PRO A 33 9.45 -5.05 -11.00
C PRO A 33 10.14 -3.84 -10.37
N PRO A 34 9.76 -3.41 -9.16
CA PRO A 34 10.51 -2.37 -8.45
C PRO A 34 11.82 -2.99 -7.97
N GLU A 35 12.86 -2.90 -8.80
CA GLU A 35 14.22 -2.85 -8.27
C GLU A 35 14.43 -1.45 -7.69
N THR A 36 15.14 -1.42 -6.56
CA THR A 36 15.59 -0.23 -5.80
C THR A 36 14.59 0.34 -4.77
N ALA A 37 14.53 -0.32 -3.60
CA ALA A 37 15.06 0.25 -2.36
C ALA A 37 14.78 -0.71 -1.19
N THR A 38 15.70 -1.65 -1.01
CA THR A 38 15.76 -2.47 0.20
C THR A 38 15.88 -1.57 1.43
N GLY A 39 14.89 -1.66 2.32
CA GLY A 39 15.18 -1.71 3.77
C GLY A 39 15.52 -0.41 4.48
N THR A 40 14.68 0.61 4.40
CA THR A 40 14.57 1.58 5.52
C THR A 40 13.11 1.70 5.95
N ILE A 41 12.89 1.74 7.27
CA ILE A 41 11.58 1.91 7.93
C ILE A 41 10.87 3.21 7.45
N HIS A 42 11.62 4.10 6.81
CA HIS A 42 11.19 5.41 6.31
C HIS A 42 10.60 5.41 4.89
N GLY A 43 10.59 4.27 4.17
CA GLY A 43 9.93 4.15 2.87
C GLY A 43 8.45 3.73 3.00
N PRO A 44 7.58 4.02 1.99
CA PRO A 44 6.18 3.60 1.98
C PRO A 44 5.99 2.09 2.20
N ASP A 45 6.92 1.29 1.68
CA ASP A 45 6.88 -0.17 1.79
C ASP A 45 7.43 -0.67 3.12
N GLY A 46 8.37 0.07 3.74
CA GLY A 46 8.83 -0.18 5.10
C GLY A 46 7.73 0.07 6.14
N LEU A 47 6.95 1.14 5.99
CA LEU A 47 5.81 1.42 6.86
C LEU A 47 4.70 0.37 6.72
N TRP A 48 4.41 -0.10 5.50
CA TRP A 48 3.45 -1.19 5.29
C TRP A 48 3.88 -2.50 5.94
N GLY A 49 5.16 -2.86 5.82
CA GLY A 49 5.74 -4.02 6.48
C GLY A 49 5.59 -3.94 8.00
N LEU A 50 5.98 -2.80 8.59
CA LEU A 50 5.85 -2.55 10.03
C LEU A 50 4.40 -2.65 10.52
N LEU A 51 3.43 -2.07 9.79
CA LEU A 51 2.03 -2.14 10.17
C LEU A 51 1.49 -3.58 10.12
N ASN A 52 1.97 -4.40 9.19
CA ASN A 52 1.63 -5.83 9.12
C ASN A 52 2.26 -6.63 10.27
N GLU A 53 3.51 -6.36 10.62
CA GLU A 53 4.19 -6.96 11.78
C GLU A 53 3.46 -6.62 13.08
N MET A 54 3.15 -5.34 13.29
CA MET A 54 2.36 -4.91 14.45
C MET A 54 0.98 -5.58 14.49
N THR A 55 0.33 -5.77 13.34
CA THR A 55 -0.95 -6.49 13.27
C THR A 55 -0.82 -7.95 13.67
N ALA A 56 0.27 -8.61 13.27
CA ALA A 56 0.56 -9.99 13.65
C ALA A 56 0.81 -10.09 15.16
N GLU A 57 1.67 -9.21 15.70
CA GLU A 57 1.97 -9.17 17.13
C GLU A 57 0.72 -8.90 17.98
N MET A 58 -0.08 -7.90 17.62
CA MET A 58 -1.34 -7.59 18.30
C MET A 58 -2.34 -8.77 18.27
N ARG A 59 -2.33 -9.58 17.21
CA ARG A 59 -3.17 -10.80 17.12
C ARG A 59 -2.71 -11.88 18.10
N GLU A 60 -1.40 -12.02 18.29
CA GLU A 60 -0.84 -12.94 19.28
C GLU A 60 -1.15 -12.47 20.70
N GLN A 61 -0.96 -11.17 21.00
CA GLN A 61 -1.33 -10.58 22.28
C GLN A 61 -2.84 -10.73 22.56
N PHE A 62 -3.69 -10.54 21.56
CA PHE A 62 -5.13 -10.75 21.69
C PHE A 62 -5.47 -12.19 22.09
N ARG A 63 -4.82 -13.19 21.46
CA ARG A 63 -5.01 -14.61 21.82
C ARG A 63 -4.56 -14.88 23.25
N PHE A 64 -3.42 -14.31 23.66
CA PHE A 64 -2.90 -14.43 25.01
C PHE A 64 -3.89 -13.88 26.05
N PHE A 65 -4.33 -12.62 25.93
CA PHE A 65 -5.25 -12.02 26.89
C PHE A 65 -6.63 -12.67 26.88
N ARG A 66 -7.09 -13.18 25.72
CA ARG A 66 -8.31 -13.99 25.67
C ARG A 66 -8.17 -15.26 26.50
N GLY A 67 -7.05 -15.98 26.36
CA GLY A 67 -6.77 -17.17 27.15
C GLY A 67 -6.65 -16.87 28.65
N LEU A 68 -6.00 -15.76 29.01
CA LEU A 68 -5.91 -15.30 30.40
C LEU A 68 -7.30 -15.04 30.99
N ARG A 69 -8.18 -14.37 30.23
CA ARG A 69 -9.55 -14.08 30.65
C ARG A 69 -10.38 -15.36 30.83
N GLU A 70 -10.26 -16.31 29.91
CA GLU A 70 -10.95 -17.61 29.99
C GLU A 70 -10.46 -18.44 31.19
N GLY A 71 -9.14 -18.50 31.41
CA GLY A 71 -8.55 -19.20 32.54
C GLY A 71 -8.92 -18.60 33.90
N ALA A 72 -8.90 -17.26 34.02
CA ALA A 72 -9.31 -16.57 35.24
C ALA A 72 -10.84 -16.69 35.48
N GLY A 73 -11.64 -16.71 34.42
CA GLY A 73 -13.08 -17.00 34.50
C GLY A 73 -13.37 -18.40 35.03
N ALA A 74 -12.67 -19.42 34.52
CA ALA A 74 -12.81 -20.80 35.00
C ALA A 74 -12.35 -20.94 36.46
N ALA A 75 -11.29 -20.24 36.86
CA ALA A 75 -10.84 -20.21 38.25
C ALA A 75 -11.93 -19.64 39.20
N LEU A 76 -12.71 -18.65 38.75
CA LEU A 76 -13.79 -18.06 39.56
C LEU A 76 -14.95 -19.03 39.84
N GLU A 77 -15.22 -20.00 38.98
CA GLU A 77 -16.30 -20.98 39.16
C GLU A 77 -15.99 -22.02 40.26
N GLY A 78 -14.71 -22.22 40.61
CA GLY A 78 -14.27 -23.21 41.60
C GLY A 78 -13.78 -22.64 42.94
N VAL A 79 -13.89 -21.34 43.15
CA VAL A 79 -13.25 -20.66 44.29
C VAL A 79 -14.19 -20.53 45.50
N ALA A 80 -13.80 -21.15 46.62
CA ALA A 80 -14.38 -20.93 47.94
C ALA A 80 -13.66 -19.83 48.75
N ASP A 81 -12.44 -19.45 48.34
CA ASP A 81 -11.61 -18.42 48.98
C ASP A 81 -11.85 -17.02 48.37
N GLU A 82 -12.33 -16.09 49.19
CA GLU A 82 -12.63 -14.72 48.78
C GLU A 82 -11.41 -13.95 48.25
N ALA A 83 -10.22 -14.22 48.81
CA ALA A 83 -8.98 -13.56 48.37
C ALA A 83 -8.59 -14.00 46.95
N ALA A 84 -8.59 -15.30 46.67
CA ALA A 84 -8.37 -15.85 45.33
C ALA A 84 -9.42 -15.33 44.31
N GLY A 85 -10.68 -15.22 44.71
CA GLY A 85 -11.75 -14.71 43.86
C GLY A 85 -11.58 -13.24 43.49
N LYS A 86 -11.00 -12.42 44.39
CA LYS A 86 -10.69 -11.01 44.10
C LYS A 86 -9.57 -10.87 43.08
N VAL A 87 -8.52 -11.69 43.18
CA VAL A 87 -7.41 -11.69 42.23
C VAL A 87 -7.89 -12.08 40.83
N ALA A 88 -8.63 -13.18 40.72
CA ALA A 88 -9.13 -13.64 39.42
C ALA A 88 -10.08 -12.63 38.74
N ARG A 89 -10.92 -11.89 39.50
CA ARG A 89 -11.73 -10.78 38.96
C ARG A 89 -10.88 -9.61 38.47
N ALA A 90 -9.80 -9.28 39.18
CA ALA A 90 -8.87 -8.24 38.75
C ALA A 90 -8.17 -8.63 37.44
N ASP A 91 -7.76 -9.90 37.30
CA ASP A 91 -7.14 -10.41 36.08
C ASP A 91 -8.09 -10.40 34.89
N VAL A 92 -9.35 -10.82 35.08
CA VAL A 92 -10.40 -10.73 34.05
C VAL A 92 -10.58 -9.29 33.58
N LYS A 93 -10.60 -8.33 34.51
CA LYS A 93 -10.73 -6.91 34.19
C LYS A 93 -9.51 -6.39 33.42
N ALA A 94 -8.30 -6.67 33.90
CA ALA A 94 -7.07 -6.25 33.24
C ALA A 94 -6.97 -6.82 31.82
N ALA A 95 -7.31 -8.10 31.65
CA ALA A 95 -7.35 -8.73 30.33
C ALA A 95 -8.40 -8.09 29.41
N ASN A 96 -9.57 -7.71 29.93
CA ASN A 96 -10.60 -7.05 29.13
C ASN A 96 -10.20 -5.63 28.69
N ASP A 97 -9.56 -4.87 29.58
CA ASP A 97 -9.05 -3.53 29.29
C ASP A 97 -7.92 -3.61 28.24
N ALA A 98 -7.02 -4.61 28.35
CA ALA A 98 -5.98 -4.87 27.36
C ALA A 98 -6.52 -5.28 25.98
N VAL A 99 -7.51 -6.18 25.94
CA VAL A 99 -8.19 -6.57 24.69
C VAL A 99 -8.84 -5.36 24.02
N SER A 100 -9.50 -4.49 24.79
CA SER A 100 -10.13 -3.27 24.27
C SER A 100 -9.12 -2.30 23.66
N LEU A 101 -7.94 -2.18 24.29
CA LEU A 101 -6.85 -1.37 23.76
C LEU A 101 -6.29 -1.96 22.46
N ILE A 102 -6.09 -3.27 22.40
CA ILE A 102 -5.61 -3.97 21.21
C ILE A 102 -6.56 -3.75 20.02
N VAL A 103 -7.88 -3.91 20.24
CA VAL A 103 -8.88 -3.69 19.18
C VAL A 103 -8.82 -2.26 18.64
N ARG A 104 -8.75 -1.25 19.52
CA ARG A 104 -8.65 0.16 19.10
C ARG A 104 -7.37 0.43 18.30
N THR A 105 -6.26 -0.19 18.69
CA THR A 105 -4.98 -0.08 17.96
C THR A 105 -5.09 -0.73 16.58
N LEU A 106 -5.71 -1.91 16.48
CA LEU A 106 -5.95 -2.59 15.20
C LEU A 106 -6.85 -1.78 14.27
N GLU A 107 -7.90 -1.15 14.78
CA GLU A 107 -8.75 -0.23 14.00
C GLU A 107 -7.96 0.95 13.44
N LYS A 108 -7.01 1.48 14.24
CA LYS A 108 -6.14 2.57 13.78
C LYS A 108 -5.16 2.11 12.71
N ILE A 109 -4.59 0.91 12.87
CA ILE A 109 -3.70 0.30 11.86
C ILE A 109 -4.47 0.04 10.56
N ASP A 110 -5.70 -0.50 10.60
CA ASP A 110 -6.54 -0.68 9.41
C ASP A 110 -6.79 0.65 8.70
N THR A 111 -7.11 1.71 9.45
CA THR A 111 -7.29 3.05 8.89
C THR A 111 -6.03 3.54 8.17
N LEU A 112 -4.85 3.35 8.77
CA LEU A 112 -3.57 3.74 8.19
C LEU A 112 -3.24 2.92 6.93
N GLN A 113 -3.46 1.60 6.95
CA GLN A 113 -3.23 0.74 5.80
C GLN A 113 -4.14 1.08 4.62
N ARG A 114 -5.42 1.41 4.89
CA ARG A 114 -6.34 1.91 3.85
C ARG A 114 -5.90 3.23 3.26
N GLN A 115 -5.36 4.12 4.08
CA GLN A 115 -4.84 5.41 3.61
C GLN A 115 -3.60 5.22 2.75
N LEU A 116 -2.63 4.43 3.20
CA LEU A 116 -1.42 4.14 2.45
C LEU A 116 -1.73 3.51 1.09
N ALA A 117 -2.76 2.66 1.02
CA ALA A 117 -3.24 2.12 -0.24
C ALA A 117 -3.84 3.19 -1.18
N ARG A 118 -4.53 4.22 -0.65
CA ARG A 118 -4.97 5.39 -1.46
C ARG A 118 -3.78 6.19 -1.97
N ASP A 119 -2.82 6.44 -1.09
CA ASP A 119 -1.67 7.30 -1.39
C ASP A 119 -0.83 6.69 -2.51
N ARG A 120 -0.67 5.36 -2.53
CA ARG A 120 0.00 4.64 -3.62
C ARG A 120 -0.74 4.75 -4.96
N GLU A 121 -2.07 4.65 -4.94
CA GLU A 121 -2.91 4.79 -6.14
C GLU A 121 -2.80 6.22 -6.71
N ALA A 122 -2.93 7.23 -5.87
CA ALA A 122 -2.78 8.63 -6.26
C ALA A 122 -1.36 8.94 -6.82
N ALA A 123 -0.33 8.35 -6.22
CA ALA A 123 1.04 8.46 -6.71
C ALA A 123 1.21 7.80 -8.09
N ALA A 124 0.61 6.63 -8.30
CA ALA A 124 0.64 5.93 -9.58
C ALA A 124 -0.10 6.71 -10.68
N GLU A 125 -1.28 7.28 -10.37
CA GLU A 125 -2.04 8.14 -11.29
C GLU A 125 -1.24 9.40 -11.67
N THR A 126 -0.60 10.04 -10.69
CA THR A 126 0.24 11.22 -10.92
C THR A 126 1.44 10.89 -11.80
N ALA A 127 2.10 9.76 -11.55
CA ALA A 127 3.24 9.30 -12.35
C ALA A 127 2.82 8.97 -13.80
N ALA A 128 1.68 8.32 -13.99
CA ALA A 128 1.13 8.06 -15.32
C ALA A 128 0.83 9.38 -16.07
N GLY A 129 0.18 10.35 -15.42
CA GLY A 129 -0.08 11.65 -16.02
C GLY A 129 1.20 12.44 -16.37
N ALA A 130 2.25 12.32 -15.56
CA ALA A 130 3.54 12.93 -15.86
C ALA A 130 4.22 12.27 -17.08
N GLN A 131 4.15 10.94 -17.17
CA GLN A 131 4.67 10.20 -18.32
C GLN A 131 3.94 10.56 -19.62
N ASP A 132 2.61 10.66 -19.58
CA ASP A 132 1.80 11.07 -20.74
C ASP A 132 2.14 12.49 -21.20
N TYR A 133 2.39 13.39 -20.24
CA TYR A 133 2.83 14.77 -20.53
C TYR A 133 4.21 14.80 -21.20
N GLU A 134 5.19 14.06 -20.68
CA GLU A 134 6.53 13.96 -21.27
C GLU A 134 6.49 13.39 -22.68
N GLU A 135 5.67 12.36 -22.93
CA GLU A 135 5.50 11.79 -24.27
C GLU A 135 4.91 12.81 -25.26
N ALA A 136 3.92 13.60 -24.83
CA ALA A 136 3.36 14.67 -25.64
C ALA A 136 4.40 15.76 -25.97
N VAL A 137 5.21 16.17 -24.98
CA VAL A 137 6.31 17.13 -25.19
C VAL A 137 7.32 16.60 -26.21
N ALA A 138 7.76 15.34 -26.07
CA ALA A 138 8.69 14.72 -26.99
C ALA A 138 8.13 14.58 -28.41
N PHE A 139 6.81 14.35 -28.55
CA PHE A 139 6.13 14.38 -29.83
C PHE A 139 6.21 15.77 -30.49
N PHE A 140 5.85 16.83 -29.75
CA PHE A 140 5.86 18.18 -30.30
C PHE A 140 7.27 18.67 -30.64
N GLN A 141 8.27 18.36 -29.82
CA GLN A 141 9.67 18.69 -30.10
C GLN A 141 10.13 18.05 -31.42
N ARG A 142 9.90 16.75 -31.61
CA ARG A 142 10.22 16.05 -32.88
C ARG A 142 9.52 16.69 -34.08
N ARG A 143 8.27 17.12 -33.91
CA ARG A 143 7.51 17.77 -34.98
C ARG A 143 8.06 19.15 -35.33
N ILE A 144 8.45 19.93 -34.32
CA ILE A 144 9.09 21.24 -34.50
C ILE A 144 10.41 21.06 -35.24
N ASP A 145 11.26 20.14 -34.80
CA ASP A 145 12.57 19.89 -35.43
C ASP A 145 12.43 19.52 -36.91
N GLU A 146 11.47 18.67 -37.25
CA GLU A 146 11.21 18.31 -38.64
C GLU A 146 10.71 19.51 -39.46
N LEU A 147 9.82 20.33 -38.91
CA LEU A 147 9.35 21.54 -39.59
C LEU A 147 10.47 22.58 -39.78
N VAL A 148 11.36 22.72 -38.80
CA VAL A 148 12.55 23.58 -38.89
C VAL A 148 13.47 23.06 -39.98
N ARG A 149 13.79 21.76 -40.00
CA ARG A 149 14.59 21.13 -41.07
C ARG A 149 13.99 21.36 -42.45
N GLN A 150 12.68 21.19 -42.59
CA GLN A 150 11.97 21.45 -43.86
C GLN A 150 12.07 22.92 -44.29
N LYS A 151 11.84 23.86 -43.38
CA LYS A 151 11.93 25.30 -43.69
C LYS A 151 13.36 25.73 -44.02
N VAL A 152 14.36 25.23 -43.31
CA VAL A 152 15.78 25.50 -43.59
C VAL A 152 16.15 24.97 -44.96
N ARG A 153 15.82 23.71 -45.28
CA ARG A 153 16.05 23.14 -46.61
C ARG A 153 15.39 23.97 -47.72
N ALA A 154 14.12 24.35 -47.53
CA ALA A 154 13.41 25.19 -48.51
C ALA A 154 14.10 26.55 -48.72
N ARG A 155 14.62 27.17 -47.65
CA ARG A 155 15.36 28.44 -47.73
C ARG A 155 16.72 28.29 -48.40
N LEU A 156 17.45 27.21 -48.14
CA LEU A 156 18.73 26.92 -48.78
C LEU A 156 18.56 26.73 -50.29
N VAL A 157 17.57 25.93 -50.69
CA VAL A 157 17.21 25.75 -52.11
C VAL A 157 16.81 27.07 -52.75
N ALA A 158 15.99 27.89 -52.09
CA ALA A 158 15.60 29.22 -52.59
C ALA A 158 16.78 30.20 -52.69
N ALA A 159 17.82 30.03 -51.86
CA ALA A 159 19.05 30.81 -51.91
C ALA A 159 20.06 30.28 -52.94
N GLY A 160 19.75 29.20 -53.67
CA GLY A 160 20.65 28.61 -54.67
C GLY A 160 21.81 27.81 -54.08
N VAL A 161 21.77 27.48 -52.79
CA VAL A 161 22.74 26.63 -52.11
C VAL A 161 22.23 25.19 -52.16
N SER A 162 23.02 24.27 -52.75
CA SER A 162 22.65 22.85 -52.80
C SER A 162 22.61 22.28 -51.37
N PRO A 163 21.52 21.63 -50.94
CA PRO A 163 21.37 21.18 -49.56
C PRO A 163 22.18 19.91 -49.22
N ASP A 164 23.14 19.51 -50.05
CA ASP A 164 23.74 18.17 -50.05
C ASP A 164 25.28 18.13 -49.91
N GLU A 165 25.93 19.18 -49.39
CA GLU A 165 27.40 19.20 -49.25
C GLU A 165 27.97 18.75 -47.89
N ASP A 166 27.14 18.41 -46.88
CA ASP A 166 27.65 17.97 -45.57
C ASP A 166 27.33 16.51 -45.22
N ALA A 167 27.29 15.63 -46.22
CA ALA A 167 27.19 14.18 -46.01
C ALA A 167 28.47 13.41 -46.39
N VAL A 168 29.66 14.03 -46.34
CA VAL A 168 30.94 13.30 -46.38
C VAL A 168 32.03 14.06 -45.61
N GLN A 169 32.17 13.80 -44.30
CA GLN A 169 33.47 13.47 -43.65
C GLN A 169 33.37 13.34 -42.12
N ALA A 170 33.97 12.24 -41.64
CA ALA A 170 34.38 11.87 -40.28
C ALA A 170 33.32 11.31 -39.31
#